data_AF-A0A2M7X7I8-F1
#
_entry.id   AF-A0A2M7X7I8-F1
#
_cell.length_a   1.000
_cell.length_b   1.000
_cell.length_c   1.000
_cell.angle_alpha   90.00
_cell.angle_beta   90.00
_cell.angle_gamma   90.00
#
_symmetry.space_group_name_H-M   'P 1'
#
loop_
_entity.id
_entity.type
_entity.pdbx_description
1 polymer ?
#
loop_
_entity_poly.entity_id
_entity_poly.type
_entity_poly.pdbx_seq_one_letter_code
_entity_poly.pdbx_strand_id
1 'polypeptide(L)'
;MTLCDPPAAPNLKHLRAQIDDWSRALGFQHCGVSNARLDQDEAHLQRWLDQGRHGTMDYMQRHGSKRSRPHELLPGTISVISVRIDYLPAASDRSQRVLDDPQLGYVSRYALGRDYHKL
;
A
#
# COMPACT_ATOMS: atom_id res chain seq x y z
N MET A 1 41.32 -1.89 23.30
CA MET A 1 40.43 -1.63 22.15
C MET A 1 39.47 -2.79 22.06
N THR A 2 38.39 -2.74 22.85
CA THR A 2 37.43 -3.84 22.96
C THR A 2 36.51 -3.78 21.75
N LEU A 3 36.65 -4.74 20.84
CA LEU A 3 35.70 -4.96 19.76
C LEU A 3 34.36 -5.30 20.42
N CYS A 4 33.40 -4.37 20.36
CA CYS A 4 32.03 -4.67 20.73
C CYS A 4 31.54 -5.73 19.74
N ASP A 5 31.11 -6.88 20.24
CA ASP A 5 30.45 -7.88 19.41
C ASP A 5 29.25 -7.24 18.69
N PRO A 6 29.02 -7.59 17.41
CA PRO A 6 27.83 -7.10 16.72
C PRO A 6 26.59 -7.53 17.50
N PRO A 7 25.57 -6.66 17.62
CA PRO A 7 24.35 -7.01 18.33
C PRO A 7 23.76 -8.30 17.74
N ALA A 8 23.26 -9.17 18.62
CA ALA A 8 22.61 -10.40 18.21
C ALA A 8 21.51 -10.10 17.18
N ALA A 9 21.43 -10.94 16.14
CA ALA A 9 20.44 -10.76 15.08
C ALA A 9 19.02 -10.71 15.67
N PRO A 10 18.15 -9.81 15.21
CA PRO A 10 16.82 -9.65 15.78
C PRO A 10 15.98 -10.92 15.60
N ASN A 11 15.22 -11.29 16.63
CA ASN A 11 14.26 -12.38 16.55
C ASN A 11 13.08 -11.96 15.67
N LEU A 12 13.12 -12.34 14.39
CA LEU A 12 12.12 -11.94 13.40
C LEU A 12 10.70 -12.45 13.72
N LYS A 13 10.58 -13.59 14.42
CA LYS A 13 9.26 -14.11 14.85
C LYS A 13 8.65 -13.21 15.92
N HIS A 14 9.46 -12.79 16.89
CA HIS A 14 9.02 -11.87 17.92
C HIS A 14 8.66 -10.50 17.32
N LEU A 15 9.52 -9.97 16.45
CA LEU A 15 9.26 -8.71 15.74
C LEU A 15 7.98 -8.77 14.91
N ARG A 16 7.72 -9.89 14.22
CA ARG A 16 6.48 -10.09 13.47
C ARG A 16 5.24 -10.00 14.37
N ALA A 17 5.28 -10.65 15.53
CA ALA A 17 4.19 -10.58 16.50
C ALA A 17 3.96 -9.14 17.00
N GLN A 18 5.03 -8.41 17.30
CA GLN A 18 4.94 -7.00 17.70
C GLN A 18 4.32 -6.11 16.61
N ILE A 19 4.70 -6.32 15.34
CA ILE A 19 4.11 -5.60 14.20
C ILE A 19 2.60 -5.87 14.10
N ASP A 20 2.16 -7.10 14.32
CA ASP A 20 0.75 -7.45 14.30
C ASP A 20 -0.02 -6.80 15.47
N ASP A 21 0.59 -6.74 16.66
CA ASP A 21 0.01 -6.05 17.83
C ASP A 21 -0.10 -4.53 17.60
N TRP A 22 0.96 -3.89 17.12
CA TRP A 22 0.95 -2.46 16.78
C TRP A 22 -0.07 -2.15 15.69
N SER A 23 -0.15 -2.99 14.66
CA SER A 23 -1.12 -2.82 13.58
C SER A 23 -2.56 -2.80 14.12
N ARG A 24 -2.91 -3.72 15.02
CA ARG A 24 -4.24 -3.75 15.64
C ARG A 24 -4.47 -2.54 16.55
N ALA A 25 -3.49 -2.18 17.36
CA ALA A 25 -3.58 -1.03 18.27
C ALA A 25 -3.76 0.30 17.53
N LEU A 26 -3.18 0.42 16.32
CA LEU A 26 -3.35 1.57 15.42
C LEU A 26 -4.65 1.54 14.61
N GLY A 27 -5.47 0.49 14.76
CA GLY A 27 -6.79 0.40 14.12
C GLY A 27 -6.80 -0.16 12.70
N PHE A 28 -5.72 -0.79 12.23
CA PHE A 28 -5.71 -1.48 10.94
C PHE A 28 -6.41 -2.85 11.03
N GLN A 29 -7.21 -3.19 10.03
CA GLN A 29 -7.92 -4.48 9.98
C GLN A 29 -7.04 -5.62 9.45
N HIS A 30 -5.95 -5.31 8.74
CA HIS A 30 -5.03 -6.31 8.23
C HIS A 30 -3.59 -5.78 8.14
N CYS A 31 -2.62 -6.66 8.36
CA CYS A 31 -1.18 -6.41 8.20
C CYS A 31 -0.50 -7.58 7.48
N GLY A 32 0.22 -7.28 6.41
CA GLY A 32 1.01 -8.23 5.64
C GLY A 32 2.47 -7.80 5.55
N VAL A 33 3.38 -8.78 5.45
CA VAL A 33 4.80 -8.55 5.20
C VAL A 33 5.20 -9.36 3.99
N SER A 34 5.83 -8.71 3.01
CA SER A 34 6.34 -9.35 1.79
C SER A 34 7.82 -9.04 1.58
N ASN A 35 8.47 -9.84 0.73
CA ASN A 35 9.77 -9.45 0.18
C ASN A 35 9.60 -8.36 -0.87
N ALA A 36 10.71 -7.68 -1.19
CA ALA A 36 10.74 -6.54 -2.11
C ALA A 36 11.09 -6.92 -3.57
N ARG A 37 10.85 -8.17 -4.00
CA ARG A 37 11.14 -8.62 -5.37
C ARG A 37 9.96 -8.29 -6.28
N LEU A 38 10.20 -7.44 -7.28
CA LEU A 38 9.17 -6.87 -8.15
C LEU A 38 9.54 -7.00 -9.64
N ASP A 39 10.48 -7.87 -10.01
CA ASP A 39 11.00 -7.96 -11.39
C ASP A 39 9.90 -8.24 -12.43
N GLN A 40 8.94 -9.10 -12.09
CA GLN A 40 7.80 -9.41 -12.95
C GLN A 40 6.84 -8.22 -13.08
N ASP A 41 6.62 -7.50 -11.99
CA ASP A 41 5.77 -6.31 -11.94
C ASP A 41 6.41 -5.13 -12.68
N GLU A 42 7.73 -4.95 -12.59
CA GLU A 42 8.51 -3.98 -13.38
C GLU A 42 8.33 -4.24 -14.87
N ALA A 43 8.53 -5.49 -15.30
CA ALA A 43 8.37 -5.87 -16.69
C ALA A 43 6.92 -5.70 -17.17
N HIS A 44 5.93 -5.98 -16.31
CA HIS A 44 4.52 -5.76 -16.63
C HIS A 44 4.20 -4.28 -16.78
N LEU A 45 4.65 -3.44 -15.83
CA LEU A 45 4.47 -2.00 -15.87
C LEU A 45 5.10 -1.41 -17.14
N GLN A 46 6.32 -1.81 -17.50
CA GLN A 46 6.98 -1.33 -18.71
C GLN A 46 6.16 -1.66 -19.96
N ARG A 47 5.71 -2.91 -20.11
CA ARG A 47 4.84 -3.30 -21.25
C ARG A 47 3.54 -2.50 -21.30
N TRP A 48 2.94 -2.23 -20.14
CA TRP A 48 1.71 -1.44 -20.05
C TRP A 48 1.94 0.04 -20.41
N LEU A 49 3.08 0.61 -20.02
CA LEU A 49 3.50 1.97 -20.37
C LEU A 49 3.80 2.11 -21.87
N ASP A 50 4.54 1.15 -22.45
CA ASP A 50 4.89 1.12 -23.88
C ASP A 50 3.65 1.05 -24.78
N GLN A 51 2.57 0.46 -24.27
CA GLN A 51 1.28 0.37 -24.95
C GLN A 51 0.39 1.61 -24.75
N GLY A 52 0.89 2.66 -24.09
CA GLY A 52 0.14 3.91 -23.89
C GLY A 52 -1.10 3.77 -22.99
N ARG A 53 -1.17 2.71 -22.17
CA ARG A 53 -2.38 2.40 -21.38
C ARG A 53 -2.59 3.27 -20.14
N HIS A 54 -1.73 4.27 -19.92
CA HIS A 54 -1.77 5.18 -18.77
C HIS A 54 -2.68 6.39 -18.97
N GLY A 55 -3.26 6.60 -20.16
CA GLY A 55 -4.13 7.74 -20.42
C GLY A 55 -3.41 9.06 -20.10
N THR A 56 -3.97 9.85 -19.19
CA THR A 56 -3.38 11.13 -18.72
C THR A 56 -2.53 11.00 -17.46
N MET A 57 -2.23 9.76 -17.01
CA MET A 57 -1.47 9.51 -15.78
C MET A 57 0.04 9.63 -16.02
N ASP A 58 0.53 10.78 -16.48
CA ASP A 58 1.96 11.00 -16.80
C ASP A 58 2.90 10.69 -15.62
N TYR A 59 2.40 10.81 -14.39
CA TYR A 59 3.14 10.43 -13.17
C TYR A 59 3.54 8.95 -13.13
N MET A 60 2.88 8.08 -13.90
CA MET A 60 3.23 6.66 -13.99
C MET A 60 4.58 6.47 -14.69
N GLN A 61 4.94 7.34 -15.64
CA GLN A 61 6.24 7.33 -16.33
C GLN A 61 7.32 8.13 -15.58
N ARG A 62 6.95 9.25 -14.95
CA ARG A 62 7.89 10.25 -14.40
C ARG A 62 8.90 9.74 -13.37
N HIS A 63 8.60 8.66 -12.63
CA HIS A 63 9.45 8.19 -11.52
C HIS A 63 10.39 7.04 -11.89
N GLY A 64 10.48 6.66 -13.17
CA GLY A 64 11.38 5.63 -13.65
C GLY A 64 11.24 4.32 -12.86
N SER A 65 12.38 3.71 -12.50
CA SER A 65 12.46 2.43 -11.81
C SER A 65 12.19 2.48 -10.30
N LYS A 66 12.09 3.68 -9.68
CA LYS A 66 11.90 3.80 -8.22
C LYS A 66 10.63 3.11 -7.72
N ARG A 67 9.62 2.93 -8.58
CA ARG A 67 8.37 2.22 -8.25
C ARG A 67 8.56 0.72 -8.05
N SER A 68 9.51 0.13 -8.77
CA SER A 68 9.77 -1.32 -8.77
C SER A 68 11.08 -1.70 -8.11
N ARG A 69 11.92 -0.72 -7.75
CA ARG A 69 13.22 -0.93 -7.10
C ARG A 69 13.28 -0.26 -5.74
N PRO A 70 12.80 -0.92 -4.68
CA PRO A 70 12.71 -0.31 -3.35
C PRO A 70 14.04 0.20 -2.77
N HIS A 71 15.17 -0.40 -3.17
CA HIS A 71 16.50 0.08 -2.77
C HIS A 71 16.86 1.46 -3.32
N GLU A 72 16.25 1.88 -4.44
CA GLU A 72 16.40 3.24 -5.00
C GLU A 72 15.55 4.28 -4.25
N LEU A 73 14.54 3.84 -3.49
CA LEU A 73 13.76 4.69 -2.59
C LEU A 73 14.45 4.80 -1.22
N LEU A 74 14.81 3.65 -0.65
CA LEU A 74 15.47 3.58 0.65
C LEU A 74 16.53 2.45 0.63
N PRO A 75 17.83 2.79 0.68
CA PRO A 75 18.91 1.80 0.72
C PRO A 75 18.74 0.81 1.88
N GLY A 76 18.96 -0.47 1.61
CA GLY A 76 18.83 -1.54 2.61
C GLY A 76 17.40 -2.06 2.80
N THR A 77 16.44 -1.66 1.97
CA THR A 77 15.07 -2.22 2.01
C THR A 77 15.08 -3.71 1.66
N ILE A 78 14.62 -4.55 2.60
CA ILE A 78 14.54 -6.01 2.44
C ILE A 78 13.10 -6.53 2.40
N SER A 79 12.16 -5.77 2.92
CA SER A 79 10.75 -6.16 3.04
C SER A 79 9.84 -4.93 2.98
N VAL A 80 8.56 -5.20 2.70
CA VAL A 80 7.49 -4.20 2.71
C VAL A 80 6.43 -4.63 3.71
N ILE A 81 6.01 -3.72 4.57
CA ILE A 81 4.86 -3.89 5.46
C ILE A 81 3.67 -3.19 4.82
N SER A 82 2.58 -3.93 4.60
CA SER A 82 1.34 -3.42 4.01
C SER A 82 0.21 -3.51 5.02
N VAL A 83 -0.51 -2.42 5.25
CA VAL A 83 -1.65 -2.34 6.16
C VAL A 83 -2.93 -1.99 5.42
N ARG A 84 -4.08 -2.41 5.96
CA ARG A 84 -5.40 -2.17 5.36
C ARG A 84 -6.35 -1.50 6.34
N ILE A 85 -7.08 -0.50 5.86
CA ILE A 85 -8.26 0.05 6.52
C ILE A 85 -9.50 -0.27 5.69
N ASP A 86 -10.51 -0.85 6.33
CA ASP A 86 -11.82 -1.06 5.72
C ASP A 86 -12.59 0.27 5.71
N TYR A 87 -12.94 0.75 4.51
CA TYR A 87 -13.66 2.02 4.33
C TYR A 87 -15.15 1.83 4.05
N LEU A 88 -15.67 0.60 4.17
CA LEU A 88 -17.10 0.30 4.04
C LEU A 88 -17.80 0.60 5.37
N PRO A 89 -18.67 1.63 5.47
CA PRO A 89 -19.40 1.90 6.69
C PRO A 89 -20.46 0.82 6.92
N ALA A 90 -20.66 0.40 8.17
CA ALA A 90 -21.59 -0.68 8.55
C ALA A 90 -23.08 -0.42 8.22
N ALA A 91 -23.45 0.81 7.83
CA ALA A 91 -24.82 1.24 7.54
C ALA A 91 -24.99 1.82 6.12
N SER A 92 -24.35 1.24 5.09
CA SER A 92 -24.38 1.82 3.74
C SER A 92 -25.45 1.21 2.82
N ASP A 93 -26.72 1.40 3.14
CA ASP A 93 -27.78 1.34 2.11
C ASP A 93 -27.77 2.60 1.21
N ARG A 94 -27.07 3.66 1.65
CA ARG A 94 -26.90 4.92 0.92
C ARG A 94 -26.41 4.76 -0.51
N SER A 95 -25.46 3.86 -0.78
CA SER A 95 -24.97 3.66 -2.15
C SER A 95 -26.07 3.10 -3.05
N GLN A 96 -26.84 2.13 -2.55
CA GLN A 96 -27.92 1.52 -3.34
C GLN A 96 -29.01 2.54 -3.64
N ARG A 97 -29.42 3.35 -2.66
CA ARG A 97 -30.42 4.41 -2.86
C ARG A 97 -30.01 5.42 -3.94
N VAL A 98 -28.72 5.76 -4.04
CA VAL A 98 -28.22 6.67 -5.09
C VAL A 98 -28.20 5.98 -6.45
N LEU A 99 -27.88 4.69 -6.51
CA LEU A 99 -27.87 3.93 -7.75
C LEU A 99 -29.27 3.65 -8.30
N ASP A 100 -30.28 3.58 -7.42
CA ASP A 100 -31.68 3.35 -7.79
C ASP A 100 -32.38 4.61 -8.33
N ASP A 101 -31.80 5.81 -8.15
CA ASP A 101 -32.35 7.07 -8.62
C ASP A 101 -31.58 7.60 -9.85
N PRO A 102 -32.19 7.59 -11.05
CA PRO A 102 -31.53 8.03 -12.28
C PRO A 102 -31.24 9.54 -12.32
N GLN A 103 -31.77 10.32 -11.39
CA GLN A 103 -31.48 11.76 -11.28
C GLN A 103 -30.19 12.06 -10.51
N LEU A 104 -29.57 11.05 -9.89
CA LEU A 104 -28.38 11.22 -9.05
C LEU A 104 -27.12 10.68 -9.71
N GLY A 105 -25.99 11.33 -9.43
CA GLY A 105 -24.66 10.86 -9.79
C GLY A 105 -24.01 10.11 -8.63
N TYR A 106 -23.50 8.91 -8.89
CA TYR A 106 -22.78 8.13 -7.88
C TYR A 106 -21.31 8.52 -7.79
N VAL A 107 -20.89 8.94 -6.59
CA VAL A 107 -19.47 9.21 -6.29
C VAL A 107 -18.83 7.95 -5.71
N SER A 108 -17.64 7.59 -6.21
CA SER A 108 -16.90 6.44 -5.72
C SER A 108 -16.65 6.50 -4.22
N ARG A 109 -16.80 5.36 -3.55
CA ARG A 109 -16.81 5.28 -2.08
C ARG A 109 -15.53 5.75 -1.42
N TYR A 110 -14.38 5.50 -2.06
CA TYR A 110 -13.08 5.94 -1.54
C TYR A 110 -12.95 7.47 -1.43
N ALA A 111 -13.81 8.21 -2.13
CA ALA A 111 -13.86 9.67 -2.11
C ALA A 111 -14.94 10.21 -1.14
N LEU A 112 -15.62 9.34 -0.39
CA LEU A 112 -16.64 9.73 0.59
C LEU A 112 -16.01 9.86 1.98
N GLY A 113 -16.44 10.88 2.74
CA GLY A 113 -15.99 11.09 4.11
C GLY A 113 -14.68 11.86 4.19
N ARG A 114 -13.84 11.52 5.18
CA ARG A 114 -12.54 12.16 5.37
C ARG A 114 -11.54 11.61 4.35
N ASP A 115 -10.70 12.50 3.82
CA ASP A 115 -9.58 12.12 2.95
C ASP A 115 -8.70 11.09 3.65
N TYR A 116 -8.62 9.89 3.06
CA TYR A 116 -7.90 8.76 3.66
C TYR A 116 -6.39 9.02 3.76
N HIS A 117 -5.85 10.00 3.04
CA HIS A 117 -4.45 10.41 3.18
C HIS A 117 -4.16 11.19 4.47
N LYS A 118 -5.19 11.58 5.24
CA LYS A 118 -5.09 12.38 6.48
C LYS A 118 -5.61 11.67 7.72
N LEU A 119 -5.96 10.39 7.62
CA LEU A 119 -6.48 9.59 8.73
C LEU A 119 -5.35 9.00 9.58
#